data_AF-A0A839PGV1-F1
#
_entry.id   AF-A0A839PGV1-F1
#
_cell.length_a   1.000
_cell.length_b   1.000
_cell.length_c   1.000
_cell.angle_alpha   90.00
_cell.angle_beta   90.00
_cell.angle_gamma   90.00
#
_symmetry.space_group_name_H-M   'P 1'
#
loop_
_entity.id
_entity.type
_entity.pdbx_description
1 polymer ?
#
loop_
_entity_poly.entity_id
_entity_poly.type
_entity_poly.pdbx_seq_one_letter_code
_entity_poly.pdbx_strand_id
1 'polypeptide(L)'
;MPEPHPIFGPKSDCKILDHSDTHLRLGFVTDIHHDALDDGRGRQKQEARDRPVSLPKKCPSCAFLKPPKTPTCPACGFKPEKQSEIRCEEGNLVELRPDRARAKAEEKIALFGQLKLYGRRRGYAPGWAAHQFKEFTGVWPNRYQHAPEREPERRILSWLKSKQIASAKRRTA
;
A
#
# COMPACT_ATOMS: atom_id res chain seq x y z
N MET A 1 31.51 51.08 -12.00
CA MET A 1 30.44 50.61 -12.89
C MET A 1 30.91 49.28 -13.46
N PRO A 2 30.28 48.14 -13.16
CA PRO A 2 30.64 46.90 -13.86
C PRO A 2 30.38 47.08 -15.35
N GLU A 3 31.32 46.63 -16.18
CA GLU A 3 31.19 46.73 -17.63
C GLU A 3 29.95 45.94 -18.11
N PRO A 4 29.23 46.44 -19.13
CA PRO A 4 28.06 45.76 -19.66
C PRO A 4 28.45 44.36 -20.15
N HIS A 5 27.69 43.35 -19.71
CA HIS A 5 27.87 41.97 -20.15
C HIS A 5 27.83 41.92 -21.69
N PRO A 6 28.78 41.23 -22.35
CA PRO A 6 28.81 41.18 -23.80
C PRO A 6 27.48 40.66 -24.33
N ILE A 7 26.84 41.44 -25.22
CA ILE A 7 25.62 41.06 -25.91
C ILE A 7 26.01 39.95 -26.88
N PHE A 8 25.88 38.71 -26.45
CA PHE A 8 26.04 37.57 -27.34
C PHE A 8 24.96 37.67 -28.41
N GLY A 9 25.38 37.72 -29.67
CA GLY A 9 24.48 37.65 -30.82
C GLY A 9 23.63 36.37 -30.82
N PRO A 10 22.74 36.19 -31.81
CA PRO A 10 21.88 35.02 -31.88
C PRO A 10 22.70 33.73 -31.82
N LYS A 11 22.36 32.83 -30.90
CA LYS A 11 23.01 31.53 -30.75
C LYS A 11 22.31 30.51 -31.64
N SER A 12 23.07 29.77 -32.43
CA SER A 12 22.57 28.66 -33.26
C SER A 12 22.08 27.48 -32.41
N ASP A 13 22.71 27.29 -31.24
CA ASP A 13 22.54 26.10 -30.43
C ASP A 13 22.22 26.45 -28.97
N CYS A 14 21.35 25.65 -28.36
CA CYS A 14 21.04 25.69 -26.93
C CYS A 14 21.50 24.38 -26.28
N LYS A 15 22.31 24.47 -25.23
CA LYS A 15 22.75 23.31 -24.42
C LYS A 15 22.00 23.30 -23.10
N ILE A 16 21.36 22.18 -22.80
CA ILE A 16 20.54 22.00 -21.59
C ILE A 16 21.24 20.99 -20.69
N LEU A 17 21.62 21.42 -19.50
CA LEU A 17 22.36 20.61 -18.53
C LEU A 17 21.47 20.33 -17.32
N ASP A 18 20.86 19.15 -17.27
CA ASP A 18 19.99 18.76 -16.16
C ASP A 18 20.69 17.79 -15.20
N HIS A 19 21.20 18.34 -14.09
CA HIS A 19 21.82 17.57 -13.01
C HIS A 19 20.83 17.20 -11.90
N SER A 20 19.59 17.65 -12.00
CA SER A 20 18.57 17.57 -10.95
C SER A 20 17.46 16.55 -11.23
N ASP A 21 17.63 15.77 -12.30
CA ASP A 21 16.61 14.87 -12.83
C ASP A 21 15.25 15.59 -13.05
N THR A 22 15.29 16.88 -13.41
CA THR A 22 14.08 17.67 -13.70
C THR A 22 13.33 17.09 -14.89
N HIS A 23 14.04 16.73 -15.96
CA HIS A 23 13.48 16.10 -17.15
C HIS A 23 12.83 14.74 -16.86
N LEU A 24 13.41 14.00 -15.92
CA LEU A 24 12.87 12.69 -15.51
C LEU A 24 11.56 12.85 -14.74
N ARG A 25 11.43 13.90 -13.92
CA ARG A 25 10.28 14.12 -13.04
C ARG A 25 9.15 14.92 -13.68
N LEU A 26 9.50 15.91 -14.51
CA LEU A 26 8.56 16.89 -15.05
C LEU A 26 8.37 16.79 -16.58
N GLY A 27 9.23 16.06 -17.29
CA GLY A 27 9.22 16.00 -18.75
C GLY A 27 10.27 16.91 -19.40
N PHE A 28 10.38 16.87 -20.74
CA PHE A 28 11.37 17.70 -21.43
C PHE A 28 11.01 19.18 -21.35
N VAL A 29 12.01 20.05 -21.23
CA VAL A 29 11.83 21.51 -21.28
C VAL A 29 11.33 22.02 -22.63
N THR A 30 11.34 21.18 -23.67
CA THR A 30 10.69 21.48 -24.96
C THR A 30 9.20 21.18 -24.95
N ASP A 31 8.74 20.39 -23.98
CA ASP A 31 7.36 19.92 -23.87
C ASP A 31 6.58 20.82 -22.88
N ILE A 32 6.80 22.14 -22.94
CA ILE A 32 6.10 23.09 -22.06
C ILE A 32 4.66 23.24 -22.55
N HIS A 33 3.71 22.95 -21.67
CA HIS A 33 2.27 23.00 -21.97
C HIS A 33 1.58 24.29 -21.47
N HIS A 34 2.36 25.26 -20.98
CA HIS A 34 1.84 26.51 -20.42
C HIS A 34 2.42 27.70 -21.19
N ASP A 35 1.55 28.51 -21.78
CA ASP A 35 1.94 29.71 -22.53
C ASP A 35 2.27 30.90 -21.62
N ALA A 36 1.83 30.85 -20.35
CA ALA A 36 2.01 31.91 -19.37
C ALA A 36 2.42 31.34 -18.01
N LEU A 37 3.21 32.12 -17.27
CA LEU A 37 3.55 31.83 -15.88
C LEU A 37 2.42 32.28 -14.95
N ASP A 38 2.18 31.50 -13.89
CA ASP A 38 1.25 31.89 -12.83
C ASP A 38 1.81 33.06 -12.02
N ASP A 39 1.04 34.15 -11.91
CA ASP A 39 1.40 35.36 -11.17
C ASP A 39 1.04 35.27 -9.66
N GLY A 40 0.44 34.16 -9.24
CA GLY A 40 0.06 33.88 -7.85
C GLY A 40 -1.13 34.69 -7.34
N ARG A 41 -1.83 35.44 -8.21
CA ARG A 41 -2.95 36.32 -7.81
C ARG A 41 -4.32 35.67 -7.98
N GLY A 42 -4.39 34.53 -8.68
CA GLY A 42 -5.62 33.74 -8.84
C GLY A 42 -5.66 32.51 -7.94
N ARG A 43 -6.76 32.30 -7.20
CA ARG A 43 -7.05 30.98 -6.60
C ARG A 43 -7.43 30.02 -7.72
N GLN A 44 -6.47 29.23 -8.21
CA GLN A 44 -6.75 28.21 -9.21
C GLN A 44 -7.57 27.08 -8.59
N LYS A 45 -8.76 26.84 -9.14
CA LYS A 45 -9.53 25.63 -8.91
C LYS A 45 -8.67 24.49 -9.44
N GLN A 46 -8.28 23.52 -8.60
CA GLN A 46 -7.52 22.35 -9.06
C GLN A 46 -8.32 21.68 -10.18
N GLU A 47 -7.85 21.82 -11.41
CA GLU A 47 -8.38 21.05 -12.53
C GLU A 47 -8.17 19.57 -12.22
N ALA A 48 -9.17 18.75 -12.58
CA ALA A 48 -9.10 17.32 -12.37
C ALA A 48 -7.82 16.82 -13.04
N ARG A 49 -6.97 16.12 -12.28
CA ARG A 49 -5.70 15.57 -12.79
C ARG A 49 -6.02 14.69 -14.00
N ASP A 50 -5.73 15.22 -15.19
CA ASP A 50 -5.74 14.44 -16.40
C ASP A 50 -4.74 13.29 -16.29
N ARG A 51 -4.95 12.28 -17.14
CA ARG A 51 -4.16 11.03 -17.18
C ARG A 51 -2.67 11.34 -17.04
N PRO A 52 -1.91 10.54 -16.25
CA PRO A 52 -0.50 10.79 -16.02
C PRO A 52 0.24 10.87 -17.36
N VAL A 53 0.82 12.04 -17.64
CA VAL A 53 1.63 12.27 -18.84
C VAL A 53 2.78 11.28 -18.81
N SER A 54 3.02 10.62 -19.95
CA SER A 54 4.12 9.66 -20.06
C SER A 54 5.44 10.41 -19.94
N LEU A 55 6.18 10.16 -18.86
CA LEU A 55 7.47 10.81 -18.63
C LEU A 55 8.62 10.13 -19.41
N PRO A 56 9.71 10.87 -19.69
CA PRO A 56 10.92 10.33 -20.27
C PRO A 56 11.51 9.20 -19.42
N LYS A 57 12.20 8.25 -20.07
CA LYS A 57 12.83 7.11 -19.38
C LYS A 57 14.31 7.01 -19.71
N LYS A 58 15.14 6.78 -18.69
CA LYS A 58 16.58 6.52 -18.88
C LYS A 58 16.79 5.22 -19.66
N CYS A 59 17.67 5.25 -20.65
CA CYS A 59 18.09 4.07 -21.38
C CYS A 59 18.97 3.20 -20.47
N PRO A 60 18.70 1.88 -20.32
CA PRO A 60 19.50 1.02 -19.45
C PRO A 60 20.92 0.76 -19.99
N SER A 61 21.16 0.99 -21.28
CA SER A 61 22.47 0.77 -21.92
C SER A 61 23.38 2.01 -21.85
N CYS A 62 22.88 3.18 -22.27
CA CYS A 62 23.71 4.40 -22.39
C CYS A 62 23.26 5.57 -21.49
N ALA A 63 22.30 5.37 -20.60
CA ALA A 63 21.71 6.39 -19.72
C ALA A 63 21.02 7.59 -20.41
N PHE A 64 20.98 7.65 -21.75
CA PHE A 64 20.25 8.68 -22.49
C PHE A 64 18.77 8.74 -22.08
N LEU A 65 18.24 9.93 -21.82
CA LEU A 65 16.83 10.16 -21.52
C LEU A 65 16.02 10.04 -22.81
N LYS A 66 15.27 8.95 -22.94
CA LYS A 66 14.43 8.69 -24.11
C LYS A 66 13.08 9.37 -23.94
N PRO A 67 12.53 10.01 -24.99
CA PRO A 67 11.14 10.45 -25.01
C PRO A 67 10.17 9.31 -24.67
N PRO A 68 8.99 9.66 -24.13
CA PRO A 68 7.97 8.66 -23.87
C PRO A 68 7.60 7.91 -25.15
N LYS A 69 7.25 6.64 -25.01
CA LYS A 69 6.84 5.77 -26.13
C LYS A 69 7.92 5.55 -27.21
N THR A 70 9.19 5.81 -26.91
CA THR A 70 10.32 5.50 -27.81
C THR A 70 10.94 4.14 -27.47
N PRO A 71 10.67 3.06 -28.24
CA PRO A 71 11.16 1.72 -27.94
C PRO A 71 12.68 1.60 -28.16
N THR A 72 13.17 2.07 -29.30
CA THR A 72 14.58 2.04 -29.67
C THR A 72 15.27 3.31 -29.22
N CYS A 73 16.37 3.21 -28.47
CA CYS A 73 17.13 4.38 -28.06
C CYS A 73 17.73 5.11 -29.28
N PRO A 74 17.47 6.42 -29.48
CA PRO A 74 18.03 7.17 -30.61
C PRO A 74 19.54 7.39 -30.49
N ALA A 75 20.10 7.32 -29.27
CA ALA A 75 21.52 7.56 -29.03
C ALA A 75 22.41 6.31 -29.23
N CYS A 76 21.94 5.13 -28.82
CA CYS A 76 22.75 3.89 -28.87
C CYS A 76 22.09 2.72 -29.63
N GLY A 77 20.88 2.88 -30.15
CA GLY A 77 20.15 1.82 -30.84
C GLY A 77 19.59 0.72 -29.94
N PHE A 78 19.82 0.75 -28.62
CA PHE A 78 19.34 -0.28 -27.71
C PHE A 78 17.80 -0.37 -27.71
N LYS A 79 17.28 -1.57 -27.97
CA LYS A 79 15.86 -1.91 -27.94
C LYS A 79 15.63 -2.97 -26.85
N PRO A 80 14.93 -2.65 -25.75
CA PRO A 80 14.61 -3.64 -24.74
C PRO A 80 13.63 -4.67 -25.32
N GLU A 81 13.97 -5.95 -25.19
CA GLU A 81 13.06 -7.05 -25.50
C GLU A 81 12.09 -7.28 -24.34
N LYS A 82 10.87 -7.68 -24.69
CA LYS A 82 9.82 -7.98 -23.70
C LYS A 82 10.22 -9.26 -22.95
N GLN A 83 10.66 -9.13 -21.71
CA GLN A 83 11.15 -10.27 -20.91
C GLN A 83 10.04 -11.12 -20.27
N SER A 84 8.79 -10.66 -20.25
CA SER A 84 7.70 -11.38 -19.58
C SER A 84 6.42 -11.44 -20.42
N GLU A 85 5.87 -12.65 -20.59
CA GLU A 85 4.51 -12.88 -21.12
C GLU A 85 3.41 -12.62 -20.09
N ILE A 86 3.78 -12.28 -18.85
CA ILE A 86 2.84 -12.02 -17.76
C ILE A 86 1.96 -10.81 -18.13
N ARG A 87 0.69 -11.09 -18.41
CA ARG A 87 -0.35 -10.08 -18.67
C ARG A 87 -0.90 -9.61 -17.32
N CYS A 88 -0.62 -8.37 -16.96
CA CYS A 88 -1.27 -7.74 -15.81
C CYS A 88 -2.65 -7.23 -16.26
N GLU A 89 -3.71 -7.93 -15.85
CA GLU A 89 -5.09 -7.48 -16.04
C GLU A 89 -5.55 -6.70 -14.80
N GLU A 90 -6.47 -5.75 -14.98
CA GLU A 90 -7.11 -5.04 -13.88
C GLU A 90 -7.99 -6.02 -13.09
N GLY A 91 -7.47 -6.56 -12.00
CA GLY A 91 -8.21 -7.42 -11.09
C GLY A 91 -9.07 -6.60 -10.14
N ASN A 92 -10.34 -6.97 -10.01
CA ASN A 92 -11.19 -6.44 -8.94
C ASN A 92 -10.85 -7.13 -7.62
N LEU A 93 -10.54 -6.34 -6.59
CA LEU A 93 -10.41 -6.86 -5.23
C LEU A 93 -11.79 -7.28 -4.73
N VAL A 94 -11.95 -8.56 -4.40
CA VAL A 94 -13.16 -9.08 -3.74
C VAL A 94 -12.82 -9.34 -2.28
N GLU A 95 -13.69 -8.87 -1.38
CA GLU A 95 -13.59 -9.18 0.04
C GLU A 95 -13.78 -10.68 0.27
N LEU A 96 -12.69 -11.40 0.55
CA LEU A 96 -12.75 -12.77 1.03
C LEU A 96 -13.25 -12.75 2.48
N ARG A 97 -14.57 -12.82 2.65
CA ARG A 97 -15.15 -13.10 3.95
C ARG A 97 -14.81 -14.54 4.29
N PRO A 98 -14.25 -14.84 5.48
CA PRO A 98 -14.15 -16.21 5.91
C PRO A 98 -15.58 -16.74 5.90
N ASP A 99 -15.82 -17.72 5.03
CA ASP A 99 -17.06 -18.47 5.10
C ASP A 99 -17.16 -18.90 6.56
N ARG A 100 -18.23 -18.49 7.24
CA ARG A 100 -18.52 -19.00 8.59
C ARG A 100 -19.00 -20.44 8.40
N ALA A 101 -18.16 -21.29 7.80
CA ALA A 101 -18.23 -22.72 7.92
C ALA A 101 -18.45 -22.95 9.40
N ARG A 102 -19.64 -23.44 9.75
CA ARG A 102 -20.02 -23.69 11.14
C ARG A 102 -18.90 -24.56 11.70
N ALA A 103 -18.03 -23.96 12.52
CA ALA A 103 -16.90 -24.66 13.11
C ALA A 103 -17.43 -26.00 13.62
N LYS A 104 -16.79 -27.09 13.16
CA LYS A 104 -17.25 -28.45 13.47
C LYS A 104 -17.42 -28.56 14.98
N ALA A 105 -18.36 -29.38 15.45
CA ALA A 105 -18.66 -29.48 16.88
C ALA A 105 -17.38 -29.74 17.73
N GLU A 106 -16.45 -30.51 17.18
CA GLU A 106 -15.13 -30.79 17.76
C GLU A 106 -14.25 -29.55 17.92
N GLU A 107 -14.22 -28.65 16.92
CA GLU A 107 -13.46 -27.39 16.99
C GLU A 107 -13.99 -26.48 18.10
N LYS A 108 -15.31 -26.48 18.30
CA LYS A 108 -15.95 -25.71 19.39
C LYS A 108 -15.64 -26.30 20.77
N ILE A 109 -15.63 -27.63 20.89
CA ILE A 109 -15.21 -28.32 22.12
C ILE A 109 -13.75 -27.96 22.43
N ALA A 110 -12.86 -28.08 21.44
CA ALA A 110 -11.45 -27.75 21.60
C ALA A 110 -11.26 -26.27 21.99
N LEU A 111 -11.94 -25.35 21.31
CA LEU A 111 -11.90 -23.92 21.60
C LEU A 111 -12.31 -23.61 23.04
N PHE A 112 -13.44 -24.18 23.51
CA PHE A 112 -13.90 -23.94 24.86
C PHE A 112 -12.93 -24.51 25.91
N GLY A 113 -12.37 -25.70 25.65
CA GLY A 113 -11.30 -26.30 26.46
C GLY A 113 -10.06 -25.42 26.61
N GLN A 114 -9.63 -24.79 25.51
CA GLN A 114 -8.51 -23.84 25.50
C GLN A 114 -8.81 -22.59 26.34
N LEU A 115 -10.01 -22.02 26.19
CA LEU A 115 -10.43 -20.84 26.96
C LEU A 115 -10.56 -21.14 28.45
N LYS A 116 -11.06 -22.33 28.83
CA LYS A 116 -11.12 -22.78 30.23
C LYS A 116 -9.72 -22.83 30.86
N LEU A 117 -8.77 -23.49 30.19
CA LEU A 117 -7.40 -23.61 30.71
C LEU A 117 -6.73 -22.24 30.83
N TYR A 118 -6.88 -21.38 29.82
CA TYR A 118 -6.32 -20.02 29.84
C TYR A 118 -6.91 -19.19 30.98
N GLY A 119 -8.23 -19.19 31.14
CA GLY A 119 -8.92 -18.46 32.20
C GLY A 119 -8.50 -18.92 33.59
N ARG A 120 -8.39 -20.23 33.80
CA ARG A 120 -7.91 -20.82 35.06
C ARG A 120 -6.47 -20.40 35.37
N ARG A 121 -5.54 -20.49 34.40
CA ARG A 121 -4.14 -20.09 34.59
C ARG A 121 -3.98 -18.61 34.91
N ARG A 122 -4.89 -17.76 34.42
CA ARG A 122 -4.92 -16.32 34.69
C ARG A 122 -5.73 -15.93 35.93
N GLY A 123 -6.34 -16.88 36.63
CA GLY A 123 -7.19 -16.61 37.80
C GLY A 123 -8.44 -15.80 37.47
N TYR A 124 -8.97 -15.92 36.24
CA TYR A 124 -10.19 -15.22 35.85
C TYR A 124 -11.45 -15.89 36.42
N ALA A 125 -12.53 -15.10 36.50
CA ALA A 125 -13.82 -15.57 36.99
C ALA A 125 -14.35 -16.79 36.20
N PRO A 126 -15.10 -17.71 36.83
CA PRO A 126 -15.59 -18.93 36.18
C PRO A 126 -16.38 -18.69 34.88
N GLY A 127 -17.12 -17.59 34.80
CA GLY A 127 -17.89 -17.22 33.60
C GLY A 127 -17.05 -16.65 32.45
N TRP A 128 -15.79 -16.27 32.68
CA TRP A 128 -14.96 -15.57 31.69
C TRP A 128 -14.80 -16.38 30.40
N ALA A 129 -14.52 -17.69 30.52
CA ALA A 129 -14.36 -18.56 29.35
C ALA A 129 -15.63 -18.62 28.50
N ALA A 130 -16.82 -18.58 29.13
CA ALA A 130 -18.10 -18.59 28.43
C ALA A 130 -18.37 -17.29 27.67
N HIS A 131 -18.00 -16.14 28.25
CA HIS A 131 -18.08 -14.85 27.56
C HIS A 131 -17.14 -14.79 26.35
N GLN A 132 -15.87 -15.21 26.50
CA GLN A 132 -14.94 -15.23 25.38
C GLN A 132 -15.38 -16.19 24.28
N PHE A 133 -15.95 -17.34 24.64
CA PHE A 133 -16.46 -18.31 23.68
C PHE A 133 -17.63 -17.75 22.86
N LYS A 134 -18.57 -17.05 23.52
CA LYS A 134 -19.67 -16.36 22.85
C LYS A 134 -19.16 -15.26 21.91
N GLU A 135 -18.17 -14.48 22.34
CA GLU A 135 -17.59 -13.43 21.49
C GLU A 135 -16.87 -14.00 20.27
N PHE A 136 -16.18 -15.14 20.42
CA PHE A 136 -15.46 -15.78 19.32
C PHE A 136 -16.39 -16.48 18.32
N THR A 137 -17.42 -17.19 18.82
CA THR A 137 -18.26 -18.08 17.99
C THR A 137 -19.67 -17.56 17.72
N GLY A 138 -20.13 -16.55 18.46
CA GLY A 138 -21.50 -16.04 18.46
C GLY A 138 -22.51 -16.89 19.26
N VAL A 139 -22.11 -18.02 19.84
CA VAL A 139 -23.00 -18.97 20.53
C VAL A 139 -22.51 -19.24 21.95
N TRP A 140 -23.43 -19.46 22.90
CA TRP A 140 -23.07 -19.86 24.26
C TRP A 140 -22.57 -21.31 24.34
N PRO A 141 -21.63 -21.64 25.23
CA PRO A 141 -21.03 -22.97 25.32
C PRO A 141 -21.91 -24.00 26.04
N ASN A 142 -23.23 -23.84 26.06
CA ASN A 142 -24.15 -24.70 26.84
C ASN A 142 -24.02 -26.19 26.45
N ARG A 143 -23.80 -26.48 25.17
CA ARG A 143 -23.57 -27.85 24.67
C ARG A 143 -22.14 -28.37 24.89
N TYR A 144 -21.23 -27.53 25.39
CA TYR A 144 -19.80 -27.80 25.48
C TYR A 144 -19.25 -27.59 26.90
N GLN A 145 -20.10 -27.44 27.92
CA GLN A 145 -19.68 -27.12 29.30
C GLN A 145 -18.63 -28.10 29.85
N HIS A 146 -18.78 -29.38 29.49
CA HIS A 146 -17.88 -30.47 29.87
C HIS A 146 -16.66 -30.64 28.97
N ALA A 147 -16.34 -29.68 28.10
CA ALA A 147 -15.16 -29.78 27.25
C ALA A 147 -13.89 -29.95 28.11
N PRO A 148 -13.00 -30.90 27.76
CA PRO A 148 -11.74 -31.12 28.45
C PRO A 148 -10.81 -29.92 28.22
N GLU A 149 -10.02 -29.58 29.22
CA GLU A 149 -9.04 -28.50 29.11
C GLU A 149 -7.93 -28.87 28.13
N ARG A 150 -7.53 -27.89 27.31
CA ARG A 150 -6.51 -28.07 26.28
C ARG A 150 -5.58 -26.87 26.23
N GLU A 151 -4.34 -27.09 25.76
CA GLU A 151 -3.36 -26.02 25.62
C GLU A 151 -3.82 -24.99 24.57
N PRO A 152 -3.84 -23.68 24.88
CA PRO A 152 -4.25 -22.67 23.93
C PRO A 152 -3.31 -22.57 22.73
N GLU A 153 -3.88 -22.69 21.53
CA GLU A 153 -3.15 -22.50 20.28
C GLU A 153 -2.77 -21.04 20.07
N ARG A 154 -1.73 -20.81 19.26
CA ARG A 154 -1.23 -19.47 18.92
C ARG A 154 -2.34 -18.55 18.37
N ARG A 155 -3.29 -19.10 17.61
CA ARG A 155 -4.42 -18.34 17.06
C ARG A 155 -5.31 -17.76 18.18
N ILE A 156 -5.64 -18.58 19.18
CA ILE A 156 -6.49 -18.18 20.30
C ILE A 156 -5.77 -17.17 21.18
N LEU A 157 -4.48 -17.37 21.45
CA LEU A 157 -3.64 -16.43 22.19
C LEU A 157 -3.56 -15.05 21.50
N SER A 158 -3.33 -15.02 20.18
CA SER A 158 -3.29 -13.77 19.40
C SER A 158 -4.64 -13.05 19.42
N TRP A 159 -5.74 -13.78 19.30
CA TRP A 159 -7.08 -13.20 19.38
C TRP A 159 -7.36 -12.61 20.77
N LEU A 160 -7.06 -13.35 21.85
CA LEU A 160 -7.21 -12.85 23.23
C LEU A 160 -6.36 -11.60 23.47
N LYS A 161 -5.11 -11.57 22.97
CA LYS A 161 -4.25 -10.40 23.06
C LYS A 161 -4.87 -9.18 22.36
N SER A 162 -5.45 -9.37 21.17
CA SER A 162 -6.18 -8.30 20.48
C SER A 162 -7.33 -7.73 21.32
N LYS A 163 -8.10 -8.60 21.98
CA LYS A 163 -9.19 -8.18 22.89
C LYS A 163 -8.70 -7.43 24.12
N GLN A 164 -7.60 -7.88 24.73
CA GLN A 164 -6.97 -7.19 25.85
C GLN A 164 -6.50 -5.79 25.45
N ILE A 165 -5.86 -5.66 24.29
CA ILE A 165 -5.43 -4.35 23.75
C ILE A 165 -6.64 -3.44 23.49
N ALA A 166 -7.69 -3.95 22.86
CA ALA A 166 -8.90 -3.18 22.59
C ALA A 166 -9.58 -2.70 23.87
N SER A 167 -9.66 -3.57 24.89
CA SER A 167 -10.21 -3.22 26.20
C SER A 167 -9.35 -2.16 26.91
N ALA A 168 -8.02 -2.30 26.90
CA ALA A 168 -7.11 -1.33 27.48
C ALA A 168 -7.26 0.05 26.83
N LYS A 169 -7.30 0.11 25.49
CA LYS A 169 -7.51 1.35 24.73
C LYS A 169 -8.84 2.03 25.05
N ARG A 170 -9.91 1.24 25.25
CA ARG A 170 -11.22 1.78 25.64
C ARG A 170 -11.22 2.37 27.05
N ARG A 171 -10.37 1.87 27.96
CA ARG A 171 -10.28 2.38 29.34
C ARG A 171 -9.47 3.66 29.46
N THR A 172 -8.59 3.93 28.49
CA THR A 172 -7.74 5.13 28.45
C THR A 172 -8.33 6.27 27.63
N ALA A 173 -9.40 6.01 26.86
CA ALA A 173 -10.16 7.01 26.10
C ALA A 173 -11.36 7.47 26.91
#